data_AF-A0A8C6URF0-F1
#
_entry.id   AF-A0A8C6URF0-F1
#
_cell.length_a   1.000
_cell.length_b   1.000
_cell.length_c   1.000
_cell.angle_alpha   90.00
_cell.angle_beta   90.00
_cell.angle_gamma   90.00
#
_symmetry.space_group_name_H-M   'P 1'
#
loop_
_entity.id
_entity.type
_entity.pdbx_description
1 polymer ?
#
loop_
_entity_poly.entity_id
_entity_poly.type
_entity_poly.pdbx_seq_one_letter_code
_entity_poly.pdbx_strand_id
1 'polypeptide(L)'
;MADYREAPLATRPRTLDPNDYFNLSPEKRRADEERAALRANLKRQYQTQLNNPHRKELIEDPALTRWVYARSNPYPHFRPTFKTSLLGFACGVFPLFALYYIFKTDRVR
;
A
#
# COMPACT_ATOMS: atom_id res chain seq x y z
N MET A 1 -2.59 21.50 -27.32
CA MET A 1 -1.97 20.33 -26.65
C MET A 1 -2.82 20.05 -25.42
N ALA A 2 -3.28 18.81 -25.18
CA ALA A 2 -4.17 18.53 -24.05
C ALA A 2 -3.36 18.39 -22.75
N ASP A 3 -3.81 19.03 -21.68
CA ASP A 3 -3.18 18.93 -20.35
C ASP A 3 -3.40 17.53 -19.74
N TYR A 4 -2.36 16.98 -19.12
CA TYR A 4 -2.43 15.65 -18.50
C TYR A 4 -3.26 15.67 -17.22
N ARG A 5 -4.35 14.90 -17.20
CA ARG A 5 -5.21 14.69 -16.02
C ARG A 5 -4.87 13.35 -15.38
N GLU A 6 -4.48 13.41 -14.11
CA GLU A 6 -4.22 12.21 -13.31
C GLU A 6 -5.52 11.45 -12.99
N ALA A 7 -5.40 10.14 -12.84
CA ALA A 7 -6.47 9.25 -12.40
C ALA A 7 -5.93 8.26 -11.35
N PRO A 8 -6.79 7.62 -10.53
CA PRO A 8 -6.36 6.72 -9.45
C PRO A 8 -5.45 5.57 -9.92
N LEU A 9 -5.61 5.12 -11.16
CA LEU A 9 -4.79 4.07 -11.79
C LEU A 9 -3.82 4.60 -12.85
N ALA A 10 -3.78 5.92 -13.07
CA ALA A 10 -2.88 6.57 -14.03
C ALA A 10 -2.26 7.81 -13.38
N THR A 11 -1.14 7.58 -12.67
CA THR A 11 -0.39 8.65 -12.00
C THR A 11 0.30 9.55 -13.01
N ARG A 12 0.55 10.80 -12.62
CA ARG A 12 1.29 11.76 -13.46
C ARG A 12 2.73 11.27 -13.66
N PRO A 13 3.25 11.29 -14.91
CA PRO A 13 4.66 11.05 -15.16
C PRO A 13 5.54 12.05 -14.42
N ARG A 14 6.68 11.58 -13.91
CA ARG A 14 7.59 12.40 -13.10
C ARG A 14 8.08 13.67 -13.83
N THR A 15 8.33 13.58 -15.13
CA THR A 15 8.76 14.72 -15.96
C THR A 15 7.72 15.83 -16.09
N LEU A 16 6.43 15.51 -15.87
CA LEU A 16 5.33 16.46 -15.92
C LEU A 16 4.97 17.04 -14.55
N ASP A 17 5.59 16.57 -13.45
CA ASP A 17 5.32 17.09 -12.12
C ASP A 17 6.02 18.45 -11.91
N PRO A 18 5.26 19.56 -11.74
CA PRO A 18 5.87 20.87 -11.51
C PRO A 18 6.71 20.93 -10.24
N ASN A 19 6.42 20.07 -9.26
CA ASN A 19 7.15 20.04 -8.01
C ASN A 19 8.63 19.66 -8.19
N ASP A 20 8.96 18.87 -9.21
CA ASP A 20 10.33 18.42 -9.45
C ASP A 20 11.25 19.55 -9.92
N TYR A 21 10.71 20.58 -10.57
CA TYR A 21 11.49 21.67 -11.16
C TYR A 21 11.31 23.01 -10.46
N PHE A 22 10.08 23.38 -10.11
CA PHE A 22 9.77 24.75 -9.69
C PHE A 22 9.71 24.94 -8.17
N ASN A 23 9.42 23.90 -7.39
CA ASN A 23 9.20 23.99 -5.95
C ASN A 23 10.38 23.47 -5.11
N LEU A 24 11.61 23.91 -5.43
CA LEU A 24 12.84 23.50 -4.74
C LEU A 24 13.16 24.38 -3.53
N SER A 25 12.41 24.20 -2.44
CA SER A 25 12.70 24.84 -1.16
C SER A 25 13.95 24.23 -0.50
N PRO A 26 14.67 24.96 0.38
CA PRO A 26 15.76 24.38 1.17
C PRO A 26 15.29 23.20 2.05
N GLU A 27 14.05 23.25 2.53
CA GLU A 27 13.44 22.16 3.31
C GLU A 27 13.23 20.90 2.46
N LYS A 28 12.76 21.04 1.22
CA LYS A 28 12.60 19.91 0.29
C LYS A 28 13.94 19.22 0.04
N ARG A 29 15.00 20.01 -0.19
CA ARG A 29 16.36 19.46 -0.37
C ARG A 29 16.82 18.66 0.85
N ARG A 30 16.63 19.19 2.06
CA ARG A 30 16.96 18.47 3.31
C ARG A 30 16.18 17.16 3.41
N ALA A 31 14.87 17.16 3.14
CA ALA A 31 14.07 15.94 3.17
C ALA A 31 14.53 14.90 2.14
N ASP A 32 14.93 15.33 0.94
CA ASP A 32 15.44 14.44 -0.10
C ASP A 32 16.83 13.88 0.26
N GLU A 33 17.71 14.69 0.86
CA GLU A 33 19.00 14.26 1.40
C GLU A 33 18.82 13.23 2.53
N GLU A 34 17.90 13.47 3.46
CA GLU A 34 17.57 12.54 4.55
C GLU A 34 17.05 11.20 4.01
N ARG A 35 16.15 11.23 3.02
CA ARG A 35 15.63 10.03 2.34
C ARG A 35 16.75 9.28 1.61
N ALA A 36 17.65 10.01 0.95
CA ALA A 36 18.79 9.41 0.25
C ALA A 36 19.78 8.77 1.23
N ALA A 37 20.07 9.43 2.35
CA ALA A 37 20.92 8.91 3.42
C ALA A 37 20.32 7.63 4.04
N LEU A 38 19.02 7.62 4.32
CA LEU A 38 18.32 6.44 4.82
C LEU A 38 18.42 5.29 3.82
N ARG A 39 18.15 5.55 2.53
CA ARG A 39 18.24 4.54 1.46
C ARG A 39 19.66 3.97 1.33
N ALA A 40 20.68 4.84 1.38
CA ALA A 40 22.08 4.43 1.31
C ALA A 40 22.46 3.55 2.50
N ASN A 41 22.01 3.90 3.70
CA ASN A 41 22.25 3.12 4.91
C ASN A 41 21.61 1.73 4.84
N LEU A 42 20.34 1.65 4.44
CA LEU A 42 19.64 0.36 4.27
C LEU A 42 20.30 -0.51 3.20
N LYS A 43 20.70 0.09 2.07
CA LYS A 43 21.43 -0.61 1.00
C LYS A 43 22.77 -1.15 1.49
N ARG A 44 23.53 -0.35 2.25
CA ARG A 44 24.80 -0.77 2.85
C ARG A 44 24.60 -1.96 3.78
N GLN A 45 23.62 -1.90 4.69
CA GLN A 45 23.31 -3.01 5.60
C GLN A 45 23.01 -4.31 4.85
N TYR A 46 22.14 -4.23 3.84
CA TYR A 46 21.79 -5.38 3.01
C TYR A 46 23.03 -5.95 2.27
N GLN A 47 23.83 -5.09 1.66
CA GLN A 47 25.03 -5.51 0.93
C GLN A 47 26.07 -6.16 1.85
N THR A 48 26.27 -5.66 3.07
CA THR A 48 27.18 -6.27 4.05
C THR A 48 26.75 -7.69 4.41
N GLN A 49 25.44 -7.94 4.57
CA GLN A 49 24.92 -9.28 4.85
C GLN A 49 24.98 -10.19 3.62
N LEU A 50 24.68 -9.64 2.43
CA LEU A 50 24.71 -10.39 1.17
C LEU A 50 26.12 -10.82 0.78
N ASN A 51 27.12 -9.97 1.02
CA ASN A 51 28.51 -10.23 0.65
C ASN A 51 29.28 -11.04 1.71
N ASN A 52 28.65 -11.47 2.81
CA ASN A 52 29.30 -12.29 3.82
C ASN A 52 29.49 -13.74 3.30
N PRO A 53 30.74 -14.22 3.13
CA PRO A 53 31.02 -15.56 2.60
C PRO A 53 30.59 -16.70 3.53
N HIS A 54 30.39 -16.42 4.82
CA HIS A 54 29.94 -17.41 5.79
C HIS A 54 28.42 -17.51 5.91
N ARG A 55 27.66 -16.73 5.12
CA ARG A 55 26.20 -16.75 5.17
C ARG A 55 25.66 -18.07 4.60
N LYS A 56 24.88 -18.80 5.40
CA LYS A 56 24.19 -20.04 5.00
C LYS A 56 22.67 -19.86 4.84
N GLU A 57 22.11 -18.81 5.41
CA GLU A 57 20.66 -18.59 5.51
C GLU A 57 20.16 -17.47 4.59
N LEU A 58 18.84 -17.37 4.47
CA LEU A 58 18.16 -16.28 3.77
C LEU A 58 18.27 -14.99 4.60
N ILE A 59 18.45 -13.85 3.93
CA ILE A 59 18.43 -12.55 4.58
C ILE A 59 16.98 -12.19 4.90
N GLU A 60 16.66 -12.06 6.19
CA GLU A 60 15.35 -11.59 6.63
C GLU A 60 15.21 -10.08 6.38
N ASP A 61 14.16 -9.68 5.68
CA ASP A 61 13.79 -8.28 5.54
C ASP A 61 12.78 -7.87 6.63
N PRO A 62 13.17 -7.05 7.62
CA PRO A 62 12.26 -6.60 8.66
C PRO A 62 11.09 -5.78 8.10
N ALA A 63 11.24 -5.12 6.94
CA ALA A 63 10.15 -4.39 6.30
C ALA A 63 9.06 -5.36 5.79
N LEU A 64 9.48 -6.48 5.19
CA LEU A 64 8.56 -7.52 4.74
C LEU A 64 7.84 -8.18 5.92
N THR A 65 8.57 -8.53 6.99
CA THR A 65 7.97 -9.11 8.20
C THR A 65 6.94 -8.18 8.83
N ARG A 66 7.25 -6.88 8.95
CA ARG A 66 6.30 -5.86 9.45
C ARG A 66 5.08 -5.71 8.53
N TRP A 67 5.27 -5.76 7.22
CA TRP A 67 4.17 -5.66 6.26
C TRP A 67 3.25 -6.88 6.30
N VAL A 68 3.81 -8.10 6.41
CA VAL A 68 3.03 -9.32 6.62
C VAL A 68 2.25 -9.23 7.93
N TYR A 69 2.91 -8.83 9.02
CA TYR A 69 2.28 -8.66 10.33
C TYR A 69 1.13 -7.64 10.30
N ALA A 70 1.32 -6.50 9.63
CA ALA A 70 0.28 -5.48 9.51
C ALA A 70 -0.97 -6.00 8.77
N ARG A 71 -0.80 -6.89 7.78
CA ARG A 71 -1.91 -7.50 7.05
C ARG A 71 -2.57 -8.66 7.81
N SER A 72 -1.80 -9.42 8.59
CA SER A 72 -2.32 -10.54 9.37
C SER A 72 -2.95 -10.13 10.69
N ASN A 73 -2.64 -8.94 11.20
CA ASN A 73 -3.13 -8.46 12.49
C ASN A 73 -4.02 -7.20 12.39
N PRO A 74 -5.17 -7.24 11.66
CA PRO A 74 -6.04 -6.08 11.52
C PRO A 74 -6.94 -5.85 12.75
N TYR A 75 -7.27 -6.90 13.51
CA TYR A 75 -8.31 -6.85 14.55
C TYR A 75 -8.00 -5.89 15.71
N PRO A 76 -6.75 -5.77 16.23
CA PRO A 76 -6.46 -4.84 17.32
C PRO A 76 -6.71 -3.36 16.98
N HIS A 77 -6.69 -3.00 15.70
CA HIS A 77 -6.92 -1.64 15.23
C HIS A 77 -8.34 -1.45 14.66
N PHE A 78 -9.15 -2.51 14.63
CA PHE A 78 -10.53 -2.44 14.17
C PHE A 78 -11.40 -1.73 15.20
N ARG A 79 -12.22 -0.79 14.72
CA ARG A 79 -13.22 -0.09 15.54
C ARG A 79 -14.60 -0.25 14.91
N PRO A 80 -15.62 -0.72 15.66
CA PRO A 80 -16.98 -0.78 15.17
C PRO A 80 -17.53 0.65 15.02
N THR A 81 -17.57 1.15 13.80
CA THR A 81 -18.13 2.46 13.43
C THR A 81 -19.28 2.28 12.44
N PHE A 82 -20.10 3.31 12.23
CA PHE A 82 -21.19 3.24 11.25
C PHE A 82 -20.70 2.87 9.85
N LYS A 83 -19.56 3.42 9.41
CA LYS A 83 -18.97 3.12 8.09
C LYS A 83 -18.56 1.66 7.95
N THR A 84 -17.87 1.12 8.97
CA THR A 84 -17.43 -0.29 8.95
C THR A 84 -18.60 -1.25 9.03
N SER A 85 -19.62 -0.94 9.84
CA SER A 85 -20.82 -1.77 9.96
C SER A 85 -21.65 -1.75 8.68
N LEU A 86 -21.83 -0.58 8.06
CA LEU A 86 -22.54 -0.46 6.79
C LEU A 86 -21.83 -1.22 5.66
N LEU A 87 -20.50 -1.08 5.57
CA LEU A 87 -19.70 -1.81 4.59
C LEU A 87 -19.76 -3.32 4.84
N GLY A 88 -19.64 -3.75 6.10
CA GLY A 88 -19.77 -5.15 6.48
C GLY A 88 -21.13 -5.74 6.13
N PHE A 89 -22.22 -4.99 6.36
CA PHE A 89 -23.56 -5.41 5.96
C PHE A 89 -23.71 -5.49 4.43
N ALA A 90 -23.28 -4.45 3.71
CA ALA A 90 -23.40 -4.37 2.26
C ALA A 90 -22.55 -5.42 1.53
N CYS A 91 -21.37 -5.75 2.04
CA CYS A 91 -20.47 -6.72 1.40
C CYS A 91 -20.66 -8.15 1.93
N GLY A 92 -21.11 -8.33 3.17
CA GLY A 92 -21.27 -9.64 3.79
C GLY A 92 -22.69 -10.17 3.74
N VAL A 93 -23.67 -9.37 4.17
CA VAL A 93 -25.05 -9.82 4.38
C VAL A 93 -25.87 -9.69 3.09
N PHE A 94 -25.79 -8.53 2.44
CA PHE A 94 -26.59 -8.24 1.25
C PHE A 94 -26.43 -9.26 0.10
N PRO A 95 -25.23 -9.74 -0.25
CA PRO A 95 -25.08 -10.74 -1.32
C PRO A 95 -25.78 -12.06 -1.00
N LEU A 96 -25.84 -12.47 0.27
CA LEU A 96 -26.52 -13.70 0.68
C LEU A 96 -28.03 -13.60 0.44
N PHE A 97 -28.64 -12.46 0.81
CA PHE A 97 -30.05 -12.21 0.56
C PHE A 97 -30.37 -12.09 -0.94
N ALA A 98 -29.50 -11.43 -1.70
CA ALA A 98 -29.63 -11.30 -3.15
C ALA A 98 -29.60 -12.68 -3.82
N LEU A 99 -28.60 -13.52 -3.50
CA LEU A 99 -28.48 -14.88 -4.03
C LEU A 99 -29.66 -15.77 -3.60
N TYR A 100 -30.08 -15.70 -2.34
CA TYR A 100 -31.24 -16.42 -1.87
C TYR A 100 -32.49 -16.07 -2.68
N TYR A 101 -32.75 -14.78 -2.88
CA TYR A 101 -33.90 -14.33 -3.65
C TYR A 101 -33.85 -14.83 -5.09
N ILE A 102 -32.71 -14.69 -5.77
CA ILE A 102 -32.50 -15.15 -7.15
C ILE A 102 -32.72 -16.67 -7.26
N PHE A 103 -32.12 -17.47 -6.38
CA PHE A 103 -32.29 -18.92 -6.43
C PHE A 103 -33.70 -19.36 -6.04
N LYS A 104 -34.36 -18.63 -5.14
CA LYS A 104 -35.73 -18.95 -4.75
C LYS A 104 -36.72 -18.67 -5.88
N THR A 105 -36.57 -17.55 -6.58
CA THR A 105 -37.44 -17.21 -7.72
C THR A 105 -37.21 -18.14 -8.90
N ASP A 106 -35.96 -18.52 -9.18
CA ASP A 106 -35.62 -19.50 -10.22
C ASP A 106 -36.25 -20.88 -9.96
N ARG A 107 -36.19 -21.38 -8.71
CA ARG A 107 -36.74 -22.70 -8.35
C ARG A 107 -38.26 -22.79 -8.25
N VAL A 108 -38.95 -21.66 -8.10
CA VAL A 108 -40.42 -21.61 -7.99
C VAL A 108 -41.06 -21.40 -9.37
N ARG A 109 -40.28 -20.96 -10.36
CA ARG A 109 -40.69 -20.84 -11.75
C ARG A 109 -40.62 -22.18 -12.47
#